data_AF-A0A2E6BV34-F1
#
_entry.id   AF-A0A2E6BV34-F1
#
_cell.length_a   1.000
_cell.length_b   1.000
_cell.length_c   1.000
_cell.angle_alpha   90.00
_cell.angle_beta   90.00
_cell.angle_gamma   90.00
#
_symmetry.space_group_name_H-M   'P 1'
#
loop_
_entity.id
_entity.type
_entity.pdbx_description
1 polymer ?
#
loop_
_entity_poly.entity_id
_entity_poly.type
_entity_poly.pdbx_seq_one_letter_code
_entity_poly.pdbx_strand_id
1 'polypeptide(L)' 'KFLHEAADKEYVIFLQHDNYNECCTVKHTEKGVRLKDTFKLNEL' A
#
# COMPACT_ATOMS: atom_id res chain seq x y z
N LYS A 1 6.93 -9.45 -7.10
CA LYS A 1 6.47 -8.94 -8.41
C LYS A 1 5.29 -7.97 -8.24
N PHE A 2 4.16 -8.40 -7.65
CA PHE A 2 3.02 -7.51 -7.35
C PHE A 2 3.39 -6.22 -6.58
N LEU A 3 4.10 -6.33 -5.45
CA LEU A 3 4.43 -5.15 -4.64
C LEU A 3 5.35 -4.13 -5.34
N HIS A 4 6.18 -4.58 -6.30
CA HIS A 4 7.00 -3.65 -7.09
C HIS A 4 6.12 -2.89 -8.09
N GLU A 5 5.25 -3.61 -8.80
CA GLU A 5 4.27 -2.98 -9.70
C GLU A 5 3.33 -2.04 -8.95
N ALA A 6 2.90 -2.41 -7.74
CA ALA A 6 2.10 -1.57 -6.88
C ALA A 6 2.84 -0.29 -6.47
N ALA A 7 4.16 -0.36 -6.25
CA ALA A 7 4.99 0.82 -5.98
C ALA A 7 5.24 1.66 -7.24
N ASP A 8 5.35 1.05 -8.43
CA ASP A 8 5.57 1.74 -9.71
C ASP A 8 4.32 2.46 -10.21
N LYS A 9 3.15 1.86 -10.03
CA LYS A 9 1.86 2.37 -10.52
C LYS A 9 0.99 2.98 -9.41
N GLU A 10 1.56 3.19 -8.23
CA GLU A 10 0.91 3.79 -7.07
C GLU A 10 -0.44 3.12 -6.73
N TYR A 11 -0.48 1.79 -6.74
CA TYR A 11 -1.68 1.04 -6.41
C TYR A 11 -2.06 1.24 -4.94
N VAL A 12 -3.37 1.31 -4.71
CA VAL A 12 -3.97 1.19 -3.39
C VAL A 12 -4.30 -0.27 -3.12
N ILE A 13 -3.73 -0.82 -2.05
CA ILE A 13 -3.92 -2.21 -1.63
C ILE A 13 -4.95 -2.22 -0.51
N PHE A 14 -6.06 -2.93 -0.71
CA PHE A 14 -7.08 -3.13 0.32
C PHE A 14 -6.71 -4.29 1.25
N LEU A 15 -6.67 -4.02 2.55
CA LEU A 15 -6.28 -4.95 3.61
C LEU A 15 -7.53 -5.45 4.36
N GLN A 16 -8.17 -6.49 3.83
CA GLN A 16 -9.47 -7.01 4.32
C GLN A 16 -9.51 -7.45 5.80
N HIS A 17 -8.35 -7.68 6.42
CA HIS A 17 -8.24 -8.15 7.80
C HIS A 17 -7.78 -7.05 8.79
N ASP A 18 -7.43 -5.86 8.31
CA ASP A 18 -7.00 -4.75 9.15
C ASP A 18 -8.11 -3.69 9.23
N ASN A 19 -8.80 -3.65 10.36
CA ASN A 19 -9.92 -2.72 10.60
C ASN A 19 -9.46 -1.27 10.85
N TYR A 20 -8.16 -1.03 11.03
CA TYR A 20 -7.59 0.29 11.27
C TYR A 20 -6.97 0.88 10.01
N ASN A 21 -6.25 0.04 9.25
CA ASN A 21 -5.57 0.40 8.01
C ASN A 21 -6.19 -0.36 6.84
N GLU A 22 -7.43 -0.02 6.50
CA GLU A 22 -8.17 -0.72 5.45
C GLU A 22 -7.49 -0.63 4.08
N CYS A 23 -6.74 0.44 3.82
CA CYS A 23 -5.99 0.66 2.60
C CYS A 23 -4.54 1.04 2.89
N CYS A 24 -3.64 0.69 1.97
CA CYS A 24 -2.27 1.19 2.00
C CYS A 24 -1.67 1.39 0.61
N THR A 25 -0.62 2.22 0.57
CA THR A 25 0.28 2.35 -0.58
C THR A 25 1.68 1.90 -0.21
N VAL A 26 2.47 1.56 -1.23
CA VAL A 26 3.84 1.10 -1.05
C VAL A 26 4.79 1.90 -1.93
N LYS A 27 6.07 1.96 -1.54
CA LYS A 27 7.14 2.66 -2.27
C LYS A 27 8.40 1.82 -2.37
N HIS A 28 9.22 2.13 -3.36
CA HIS A 28 10.58 1.59 -3.45
C HIS A 28 11.49 2.21 -2.39
N THR A 29 12.39 1.39 -1.87
CA THR A 29 13.49 1.78 -0.98
C THR A 29 14.74 1.03 -1.39
N GLU A 30 15.90 1.43 -0.86
CA GLU A 30 17.19 0.77 -1.12
C GLU A 30 17.19 -0.73 -0.72
N LYS A 31 16.28 -1.14 0.17
CA LYS A 31 16.11 -2.53 0.62
C LYS A 31 14.87 -3.21 0.05
N GLY A 32 14.31 -2.69 -1.05
CA GLY A 32 13.10 -3.21 -1.70
C GLY A 32 11.83 -2.41 -1.38
N VAL A 33 10.66 -2.99 -1.60
CA VAL A 33 9.38 -2.29 -1.42
C VAL A 33 8.98 -2.24 0.05
N ARG A 34 8.55 -1.06 0.52
CA ARG A 34 8.08 -0.82 1.90
C ARG A 34 6.76 -0.05 1.89
N LEU A 35 6.03 -0.15 3.01
CA LEU A 35 4.83 0.64 3.28
C LEU A 35 5.14 2.14 3.16
N LYS A 36 4.28 2.90 2.49
CA LYS A 36 4.39 4.35 2.37
C LYS A 36 3.37 5.01 3.29
N ASP A 37 2.09 4.87 2.96
CA ASP A 37 0.97 5.45 3.70
C ASP A 37 -0.12 4.41 3.95
N THR A 38 -0.86 4.55 5.05
CA THR A 38 -2.08 3.80 5.34
C THR A 38 -3.22 4.77 5.56
N PHE A 39 -4.42 4.37 5.16
CA PHE A 39 -5.63 5.18 5.28
C PHE A 39 -6.86 4.27 5.27
N LYS A 40 -8.00 4.82 5.68
CA LYS A 40 -9.28 4.10 5.64
C LYS A 40 -9.84 4.13 4.24
N LEU A 41 -10.64 3.12 3.89
CA LEU A 41 -11.27 3.05 2.56
C LEU A 41 -12.19 4.26 2.31
N ASN A 42 -12.80 4.79 3.37
CA ASN A 42 -13.67 5.96 3.31
C ASN A 42 -12.91 7.30 3.17
N GLU A 43 -11.58 7.29 3.18
CA GLU A 43 -10.73 8.47 2.96
C GLU A 43 -10.19 8.56 1.52
N LEU A 44 -10.52 7.57 0.67
CA LEU A 44 -10.20 7.55 -0.76
C LEU A 44 -11.23 8.37 -1.58
#